data_AF-A0A2D6HBF4-F1
#
_entry.id   AF-A0A2D6HBF4-F1
#
_cell.length_a   1.000
_cell.length_b   1.000
_cell.length_c   1.000
_cell.angle_alpha   90.00
_cell.angle_beta   90.00
_cell.angle_gamma   90.00
#
_symmetry.space_group_name_H-M   'P 1'
#
loop_
_entity.id
_entity.type
_entity.pdbx_description
1 polymer ?
#
loop_
_entity_poly.entity_id
_entity_poly.type
_entity_poly.pdbx_seq_one_letter_code
_entity_poly.pdbx_strand_id
1 'polypeptide(L)'
;MALDRHFQEYFAALDRSGGEDRCFLCRRSAVEVKAFFGFDEDGTARDAEHHGLEDVVLGKLDIMSYRGLRPVCAVCQLNHDALALCGGESIAERLREEMGERREKLWPGDETRPPLEEEPEAEQDGRAPGR
;
A
#
# COMPACT_ATOMS: atom_id res chain seq x y z
N MET A 1 -9.23 -0.32 -27.83
CA MET A 1 -9.35 -1.43 -26.86
C MET A 1 -8.26 -1.32 -25.79
N ALA A 2 -8.24 -0.24 -25.00
CA ALA A 2 -7.23 -0.02 -23.96
C ALA A 2 -7.62 -0.61 -22.60
N LEU A 3 -8.93 -0.64 -22.30
CA LEU A 3 -9.49 -1.27 -21.09
C LEU A 3 -9.16 -2.77 -21.03
N ASP A 4 -9.34 -3.50 -22.14
CA ASP A 4 -9.09 -4.95 -22.22
C ASP A 4 -7.66 -5.33 -21.80
N ARG A 5 -6.66 -4.54 -22.21
CA ARG A 5 -5.26 -4.80 -21.89
C ARG A 5 -4.96 -4.58 -20.41
N HIS A 6 -5.51 -3.53 -19.79
CA HIS A 6 -5.28 -3.25 -18.38
C HIS A 6 -5.93 -4.31 -17.48
N PHE A 7 -7.12 -4.77 -17.84
CA PHE A 7 -7.77 -5.89 -17.16
C PHE A 7 -6.97 -7.20 -17.30
N GLN A 8 -6.43 -7.49 -18.49
CA GLN A 8 -5.57 -8.65 -18.70
C GLN A 8 -4.28 -8.60 -17.87
N GLU A 9 -3.63 -7.43 -17.80
CA GLU A 9 -2.44 -7.21 -16.98
C GLU A 9 -2.73 -7.43 -15.49
N TYR A 10 -3.87 -6.92 -15.01
CA TYR A 10 -4.37 -7.11 -13.64
C TYR A 10 -4.56 -8.60 -13.31
N PHE A 11 -5.39 -9.33 -14.08
CA PHE A 11 -5.66 -10.74 -13.79
C PHE A 11 -4.40 -11.59 -13.91
N ALA A 12 -3.55 -11.35 -14.92
CA ALA A 12 -2.31 -12.10 -15.06
C ALA A 12 -1.34 -11.85 -13.90
N ALA A 13 -1.31 -10.64 -13.33
CA ALA A 13 -0.49 -10.33 -12.15
C ALA A 13 -1.03 -11.02 -10.89
N LEU A 14 -2.35 -11.10 -10.73
CA LEU A 14 -2.99 -11.80 -9.62
C LEU A 14 -2.87 -13.32 -9.72
N ASP A 15 -2.98 -13.89 -10.91
CA ASP A 15 -2.74 -15.31 -11.14
C ASP A 15 -1.32 -15.69 -10.72
N ARG A 16 -0.33 -14.87 -11.07
CA ARG A 16 1.07 -15.02 -10.63
C ARG A 16 1.27 -14.78 -9.14
N SER A 17 0.35 -14.10 -8.46
CA SER A 17 0.40 -13.88 -7.02
C SER A 17 -0.35 -14.93 -6.20
N GLY A 18 -1.02 -15.88 -6.85
CA GLY A 18 -1.85 -16.88 -6.17
C GLY A 18 -3.12 -16.26 -5.56
N GLY A 19 -3.62 -15.17 -6.13
CA GLY A 19 -4.78 -14.43 -5.63
C GLY A 19 -4.48 -13.43 -4.51
N GLU A 20 -3.22 -13.32 -4.07
CA GLU A 20 -2.81 -12.36 -3.04
C GLU A 20 -2.61 -10.97 -3.64
N ASP A 21 -3.54 -10.06 -3.36
CA ASP A 21 -3.47 -8.65 -3.74
C ASP A 21 -2.64 -7.83 -2.74
N ARG A 22 -1.34 -8.13 -2.71
CA ARG A 22 -0.36 -7.48 -1.82
C ARG A 22 0.85 -7.03 -2.61
N CYS A 23 1.45 -5.92 -2.18
CA CYS A 23 2.71 -5.46 -2.75
C CYS A 23 3.77 -6.55 -2.62
N PHE A 24 4.41 -6.89 -3.74
CA PHE A 24 5.46 -7.89 -3.78
C PHE A 24 6.65 -7.53 -2.87
N LEU A 25 6.99 -6.23 -2.81
CA LEU A 25 8.15 -5.75 -2.08
C LEU A 25 7.86 -5.59 -0.58
N CYS A 26 6.81 -4.85 -0.21
CA CYS A 26 6.54 -4.51 1.19
C CYS A 26 5.39 -5.29 1.84
N ARG A 27 4.69 -6.17 1.10
CA ARG A 27 3.56 -7.02 1.57
C ARG A 27 2.32 -6.29 2.07
N ARG A 28 2.33 -4.95 2.08
CA ARG A 28 1.14 -4.14 2.36
C ARG A 28 0.07 -4.39 1.29
N SER A 29 -1.16 -4.47 1.75
CA SER A 29 -2.39 -4.43 0.95
C SER A 29 -2.66 -3.03 0.44
N ALA A 30 -3.58 -2.89 -0.53
CA ALA A 30 -4.01 -1.59 -1.03
C ALA A 30 -4.51 -0.67 0.09
N VAL A 31 -5.27 -1.20 1.05
CA VAL A 31 -5.80 -0.46 2.22
C VAL A 31 -4.69 0.11 3.09
N GLU A 32 -3.71 -0.72 3.48
CA GLU A 32 -2.57 -0.27 4.29
C GLU A 32 -1.76 0.82 3.59
N VAL A 33 -1.72 0.81 2.25
CA VAL A 33 -1.01 1.84 1.47
C VAL A 33 -1.85 3.11 1.34
N LYS A 34 -3.16 3.02 1.15
CA LYS A 34 -4.07 4.19 1.20
C LYS A 34 -3.96 4.91 2.53
N ALA A 35 -4.02 4.16 3.63
CA ALA A 35 -3.84 4.70 4.98
C ALA A 35 -2.50 5.41 5.16
N PHE A 36 -1.41 4.87 4.59
CA PHE A 36 -0.09 5.52 4.61
C PHE A 36 -0.09 6.89 3.92
N PHE A 37 -0.87 7.07 2.86
CA PHE A 37 -1.02 8.35 2.18
C PHE A 37 -2.10 9.26 2.80
N GLY A 38 -2.69 8.88 3.93
CA GLY A 38 -3.76 9.64 4.57
C GLY A 38 -5.11 9.48 3.89
N PHE A 39 -5.40 8.33 3.29
CA PHE A 39 -6.73 8.02 2.73
C PHE A 39 -7.42 6.91 3.50
N ASP A 40 -8.74 6.96 3.57
CA ASP A 40 -9.58 5.86 4.03
C ASP A 40 -9.62 4.69 3.02
N GLU A 41 -10.20 3.55 3.43
CA GLU A 41 -10.23 2.34 2.59
C GLU A 41 -10.96 2.56 1.26
N ASP A 42 -12.01 3.37 1.28
CA ASP A 42 -12.80 3.77 0.12
C ASP A 42 -12.00 4.69 -0.83
N GLY A 43 -10.91 5.29 -0.35
CA GLY A 43 -10.06 6.22 -1.09
C GLY A 43 -10.40 7.69 -0.88
N THR A 44 -11.20 8.02 0.13
CA THR A 44 -11.45 9.39 0.57
C THR A 44 -10.25 9.92 1.35
N ALA A 45 -9.81 11.16 1.08
CA ALA A 45 -8.71 11.76 1.81
C ALA A 45 -9.13 12.10 3.26
N ARG A 46 -8.30 11.72 4.22
CA ARG A 46 -8.38 12.16 5.62
C ARG A 46 -7.81 13.56 5.70
N ASP A 47 -8.51 14.45 6.39
CA ASP A 47 -8.09 15.84 6.58
C ASP A 47 -7.78 16.57 5.26
N ALA A 48 -8.65 16.35 4.27
CA ALA A 48 -8.46 16.83 2.91
C ALA A 48 -8.29 18.36 2.83
N GLU A 49 -9.02 19.10 3.68
CA GLU A 49 -8.98 20.56 3.77
C GLU A 49 -7.62 21.09 4.28
N HIS A 50 -6.98 20.37 5.20
CA HIS A 50 -5.67 20.76 5.71
C HIS A 50 -4.56 20.55 4.67
N HIS A 51 -4.72 19.56 3.80
CA HIS A 51 -3.72 19.15 2.82
C HIS A 51 -4.00 19.63 1.38
N GLY A 52 -5.11 20.34 1.14
CA GLY A 52 -5.50 20.77 -0.20
C GLY A 52 -5.83 19.60 -1.14
N LEU A 53 -6.42 18.54 -0.60
CA LEU A 53 -6.77 17.28 -1.29
C LEU A 53 -8.29 17.08 -1.42
N GLU A 54 -9.07 18.15 -1.30
CA GLU A 54 -10.54 18.11 -1.20
C GLU A 54 -11.20 17.44 -2.42
N ASP A 55 -10.56 17.53 -3.58
CA ASP A 55 -11.02 16.97 -4.84
C ASP A 55 -10.30 15.67 -5.25
N VAL A 56 -9.44 15.11 -4.40
CA VAL A 56 -8.65 13.91 -4.71
C VAL A 56 -9.31 12.67 -4.11
N VAL A 57 -9.85 11.81 -4.99
CA VAL A 57 -10.39 10.49 -4.62
C VAL A 57 -9.59 9.40 -5.32
N LEU A 58 -9.10 8.43 -4.54
CA LEU A 58 -8.34 7.29 -5.07
C LEU A 58 -9.23 6.06 -5.30
N GLY A 59 -9.33 5.62 -6.56
CA GLY A 59 -9.97 4.35 -6.91
C GLY A 59 -9.26 3.14 -6.28
N LYS A 60 -9.97 1.99 -6.22
CA LYS A 60 -9.44 0.75 -5.62
C LYS A 60 -8.10 0.29 -6.21
N LEU A 61 -7.85 0.54 -7.48
CA LEU A 61 -6.64 0.10 -8.19
C LEU A 61 -5.56 1.18 -8.26
N ASP A 62 -5.85 2.41 -7.84
CA ASP A 62 -4.97 3.56 -8.14
C ASP A 62 -3.69 3.56 -7.30
N ILE A 63 -3.66 2.79 -6.22
CA ILE A 63 -2.52 2.70 -5.30
C ILE A 63 -1.63 1.47 -5.55
N MET A 64 -2.08 0.55 -6.39
CA MET A 64 -1.40 -0.70 -6.72
C MET A 64 -1.12 -0.76 -8.22
N SER A 65 0.16 -0.86 -8.57
CA SER A 65 0.56 -1.14 -9.94
C SER A 65 0.55 -2.64 -10.19
N TYR A 66 -0.23 -3.07 -11.18
CA TYR A 66 -0.22 -4.44 -11.71
C TYR A 66 0.60 -4.55 -12.99
N ARG A 67 1.29 -3.47 -13.38
CA ARG A 67 2.20 -3.45 -14.52
C ARG A 67 3.48 -4.18 -14.15
N GLY A 68 3.52 -5.49 -14.40
CA GLY A 68 4.70 -6.31 -14.15
C GLY A 68 4.37 -7.72 -13.70
N LEU A 69 5.39 -8.49 -13.31
CA LEU A 69 5.23 -9.89 -12.90
C LEU A 69 4.41 -10.05 -11.61
N ARG A 70 4.41 -9.05 -10.73
CA ARG A 70 3.69 -9.07 -9.46
C ARG A 70 3.19 -7.66 -9.12
N PRO A 71 2.11 -7.52 -8.32
CA PRO A 71 1.65 -6.20 -7.88
C PRO A 71 2.71 -5.46 -7.06
N VAL A 72 2.87 -4.16 -7.27
CA VAL A 72 3.77 -3.28 -6.51
C VAL A 72 3.01 -2.00 -6.14
N CYS A 73 3.07 -1.59 -4.87
CA CYS A 73 2.34 -0.40 -4.42
C CYS A 73 3.05 0.90 -4.80
N ALA A 74 2.29 2.00 -4.83
CA ALA A 74 2.77 3.34 -5.16
C ALA A 74 3.98 3.79 -4.32
N VAL A 75 4.02 3.45 -3.02
CA VAL A 75 5.18 3.79 -2.15
C VAL A 75 6.47 3.14 -2.66
N CYS A 76 6.42 1.83 -2.93
CA CYS A 76 7.59 1.11 -3.41
C CYS A 76 8.00 1.54 -4.82
N GLN A 77 7.02 1.85 -5.68
CA GLN A 77 7.24 2.38 -7.02
C GLN A 77 7.95 3.75 -6.96
N LEU A 78 7.42 4.70 -6.18
CA LEU A 78 8.01 6.04 -6.01
C LEU A 78 9.45 5.96 -5.48
N ASN A 79 9.71 5.09 -4.51
CA ASN A 79 11.06 4.92 -3.98
C ASN A 79 12.02 4.34 -5.04
N HIS A 80 11.57 3.36 -5.83
CA HIS A 80 12.36 2.79 -6.90
C HIS A 80 12.66 3.82 -8.00
N ASP A 81 11.65 4.59 -8.41
CA ASP A 81 11.79 5.64 -9.43
C ASP A 81 12.72 6.76 -8.94
N ALA A 82 12.61 7.16 -7.66
CA ALA A 82 13.51 8.14 -7.06
C ALA A 82 14.96 7.65 -7.02
N LEU A 83 15.19 6.39 -6.64
CA LEU A 83 16.53 5.79 -6.66
C LEU A 83 17.13 5.78 -8.07
N ALA A 84 16.34 5.42 -9.08
CA ALA A 84 16.79 5.46 -10.47
C ALA A 84 17.11 6.88 -10.93
N LEU A 85 16.26 7.87 -10.63
CA LEU A 85 16.49 9.26 -11.03
C LEU A 85 17.71 9.89 -10.32
N CYS A 86 18.06 9.41 -9.13
CA CYS A 86 19.17 9.93 -8.34
C CYS A 86 20.51 9.20 -8.56
N GLY A 87 20.61 8.27 -9.53
CA GLY A 87 21.84 7.49 -9.75
C GLY A 87 22.12 6.42 -8.67
N GLY A 88 21.07 6.00 -7.96
CA GLY A 88 21.10 5.03 -6.87
C GLY A 88 20.89 3.58 -7.31
N GLU A 89 21.03 3.26 -8.59
CA GLU A 89 20.73 1.93 -9.15
C GLU A 89 21.54 0.83 -8.47
N SER A 90 22.82 1.09 -8.16
CA SER A 90 23.69 0.14 -7.45
C SER A 90 23.21 -0.16 -6.03
N ILE A 91 22.60 0.81 -5.35
CA ILE A 91 21.99 0.62 -4.03
C ILE A 91 20.73 -0.23 -4.17
N ALA A 92 19.90 0.07 -5.18
CA ALA A 92 18.68 -0.67 -5.46
C ALA A 92 18.94 -2.13 -5.89
N GLU A 93 20.02 -2.39 -6.64
CA GLU A 93 20.46 -3.75 -6.99
C GLU A 93 20.89 -4.52 -5.75
N ARG A 94 21.79 -3.97 -4.94
CA ARG A 94 22.26 -4.61 -3.71
C ARG A 94 21.11 -4.91 -2.74
N LEU A 95 20.18 -3.96 -2.58
CA LEU A 95 19.00 -4.18 -1.73
C LEU A 95 18.13 -5.33 -2.27
N ARG A 96 17.93 -5.41 -3.59
CA ARG A 96 17.16 -6.51 -4.20
C ARG A 96 17.83 -7.86 -4.02
N GLU A 97 19.16 -7.93 -4.14
CA GLU A 97 19.94 -9.15 -3.84
C GLU A 97 19.78 -9.55 -2.38
N GLU A 98 19.97 -8.62 -1.44
CA GLU A 98 19.81 -8.89 -0.01
C GLU A 98 18.37 -9.27 0.36
N MET A 99 17.36 -8.69 -0.29
CA MET A 99 15.96 -9.11 -0.15
C MET A 99 15.70 -10.52 -0.68
N GLY A 100 16.45 -10.98 -1.68
CA GLY A 100 16.36 -12.35 -2.20
C GLY A 100 17.02 -13.37 -1.27
N GLU A 101 18.14 -13.02 -0.64
CA GLU A 101 18.93 -13.95 0.17
C GLU A 101 18.59 -13.92 1.68
N ARG A 102 18.25 -12.75 2.22
CA ARG A 102 18.29 -12.43 3.65
C ARG A 102 17.15 -11.50 4.06
N ARG A 103 15.98 -11.66 3.45
CA ARG A 103 14.82 -10.79 3.63
C ARG A 103 14.47 -10.55 5.10
N GLU A 104 14.49 -11.60 5.91
CA GLU A 104 14.11 -11.57 7.33
C GLU A 104 15.06 -10.71 8.16
N LYS A 105 16.32 -10.52 7.73
CA LYS A 105 17.31 -9.69 8.44
C LYS A 105 17.17 -8.20 8.13
N LEU A 106 16.49 -7.86 7.03
CA LEU A 106 16.29 -6.48 6.60
C LEU A 106 15.06 -5.85 7.24
N TRP A 107 14.19 -6.67 7.84
CA TRP A 107 13.06 -6.18 8.63
C TRP A 107 13.50 -5.98 10.08
N PRO A 108 13.04 -4.90 10.73
CA PRO A 108 13.14 -4.76 12.17
C PRO A 108 12.47 -5.99 12.83
N GLY A 109 13.12 -6.63 13.80
CA GLY A 109 12.54 -7.79 14.51
C GLY A 109 11.24 -7.39 15.21
N ASP A 110 10.38 -8.36 15.53
CA ASP A 110 9.06 -8.10 16.16
C ASP A 110 9.15 -7.20 17.41
N GLU A 111 10.29 -7.21 18.10
CA GLU A 111 10.60 -6.35 19.26
C GLU A 111 10.63 -4.85 18.97
N THR A 112 10.72 -4.45 17.70
CA THR A 112 10.79 -3.04 17.26
C THR A 112 9.49 -2.54 16.63
N ARG A 113 8.47 -3.42 16.52
CA ARG A 113 7.14 -3.02 16.07
C ARG A 113 6.47 -2.24 17.22
N PRO A 114 6.11 -0.96 17.05
CA PRO A 114 5.33 -0.27 18.07
C PRO A 114 4.03 -1.06 18.30
N PRO A 115 3.51 -1.11 19.54
CA PRO A 115 2.22 -1.72 19.82
C PRO A 115 1.19 -1.13 18.85
N LEU A 116 0.35 -1.97 18.26
CA LEU A 116 -0.82 -1.47 17.55
C LEU A 116 -1.64 -0.74 18.60
N GLU A 117 -1.76 0.59 18.49
CA GLU A 117 -2.64 1.37 19.36
C GLU A 117 -4.05 0.79 19.18
N GLU A 118 -4.60 0.21 20.26
CA GLU A 118 -5.96 -0.29 20.28
C GLU A 118 -6.88 0.91 19.98
N GLU A 119 -7.66 0.84 18.90
CA GLU A 119 -8.67 1.85 18.63
C GLU A 119 -9.58 1.97 19.86
N PRO A 120 -9.86 3.19 20.36
CA PRO A 120 -10.69 3.34 21.54
C PRO A 120 -12.06 2.70 21.27
N GLU A 121 -12.45 1.76 22.13
CA GLU A 121 -13.77 1.14 22.10
C GLU A 121 -14.82 2.25 22.03
N ALA A 122 -15.63 2.25 20.97
CA ALA A 122 -16.69 3.23 20.80
C ALA A 122 -17.59 3.25 22.05
N GLU A 123 -17.59 4.38 22.76
CA GLU A 123 -18.54 4.66 23.85
C GLU A 123 -19.96 4.41 23.33
N GLN A 124 -20.59 3.34 23.84
CA GLN A 124 -22.03 3.14 23.68
C GLN A 124 -22.76 4.15 24.57
N ASP A 125 -22.90 5.39 24.11
CA ASP A 125 -23.84 6.33 24.69
C ASP A 125 -25.22 6.16 24.04
N GLY A 126 -26.24 6.02 24.87
CA GLY A 126 -27.58 5.66 24.40
C GLY A 126 -28.61 5.46 25.51
N ARG A 127 -28.72 6.41 26.45
CA ARG A 127 -29.77 6.46 27.47
C ARG A 127 -31.18 6.56 26.84
N ALA A 128 -31.97 5.50 27.04
CA ALA A 128 -33.44 5.29 27.05
C ALA A 128 -34.44 6.34 26.46
N PRO A 129 -35.58 5.88 25.92
CA PRO A 129 -36.85 6.58 26.06
C PRO A 129 -37.76 5.86 27.08
N GLY A 130 -38.35 6.64 27.99
CA GLY A 130 -39.23 6.14 29.04
C GLY A 130 -40.59 5.64 28.57
N ARG A 131 -41.25 4.91 29.48
CA ARG A 131 -42.68 4.96 29.80
C ARG A 131 -42.91 4.27 31.14
#